data_AF-A0A1G3JE63-F1
#
_entry.id   AF-A0A1G3JE63-F1
#
_cell.length_a   1.000
_cell.length_b   1.000
_cell.length_c   1.000
_cell.angle_alpha   90.00
_cell.angle_beta   90.00
_cell.angle_gamma   90.00
#
_symmetry.space_group_name_H-M   'P 1'
#
loop_
_entity.id
_entity.type
_entity.pdbx_description
1 polymer ?
#
loop_
_entity_poly.entity_id
_entity_poly.type
_entity_poly.pdbx_seq_one_letter_code
_entity_poly.pdbx_strand_id
1 'polypeptide(L)'
;MRRFTHFLALCALTLVAACGQDSSPKLEGAQGGPALWQVSRGPMKGWLFGTIHVLPKGVAWETPTISEAMAQADRLVLEAADLEDEQKTLTLFETMGRSPGLPPLDQRVPEADRAALIKAVEDGGTSTQMLSGYESWAAAMLLSAASQQALKVSQDDGVEPVLIATFTKAGKPIGGLETVERQFAAFDTLPQAAQANLLVQTVRETKDMKALFERILTAWRKGDMEAIAKEDENGE
;
A
#
# COMPACT_ATOMS: atom_id res chain seq x y z
N MET A 1 16.78 -65.34 -36.70
CA MET A 1 16.87 -65.54 -35.24
C MET A 1 17.03 -64.17 -34.57
N ARG A 2 16.19 -63.91 -33.57
CA ARG A 2 16.18 -62.71 -32.70
C ARG A 2 17.43 -62.69 -31.80
N ARG A 3 17.98 -61.49 -31.50
CA ARG A 3 18.50 -60.97 -30.20
C ARG A 3 19.48 -59.80 -30.46
N PHE A 4 19.11 -58.57 -30.09
CA PHE A 4 19.37 -57.91 -28.79
C PHE A 4 20.86 -57.72 -28.48
N THR A 5 21.33 -56.47 -28.58
CA THR A 5 22.14 -55.78 -27.55
C THR A 5 22.20 -54.28 -27.89
N HIS A 6 21.61 -53.46 -27.02
CA HIS A 6 21.91 -52.04 -26.88
C HIS A 6 23.24 -51.90 -26.13
N PHE A 7 24.05 -50.89 -26.44
CA PHE A 7 24.77 -50.09 -25.43
C PHE A 7 25.32 -48.79 -26.06
N LEU A 8 24.89 -47.66 -25.46
CA LEU A 8 25.49 -46.32 -25.31
C LEU A 8 25.98 -45.55 -26.56
N ALA A 9 25.30 -44.47 -26.97
CA ALA A 9 25.25 -43.13 -26.36
C ALA A 9 26.51 -42.28 -26.63
N LEU A 10 26.39 -41.38 -27.61
CA LEU A 10 27.08 -40.10 -27.64
C LEU A 10 26.19 -39.09 -28.41
N CYS A 11 25.25 -38.46 -27.71
CA CYS A 11 24.51 -37.32 -28.24
C CYS A 11 25.38 -36.07 -28.08
N ALA A 12 25.81 -35.51 -29.21
CA ALA A 12 26.42 -34.20 -29.26
C ALA A 12 25.37 -33.13 -28.94
N LEU A 13 25.65 -32.32 -27.91
CA LEU A 13 24.93 -31.11 -27.56
C LEU A 13 25.09 -30.07 -28.69
N THR A 14 23.99 -29.68 -29.30
CA THR A 14 23.87 -28.36 -29.94
C THR A 14 23.12 -27.45 -28.97
N LEU A 15 23.84 -26.51 -28.34
CA LEU A 15 23.24 -25.39 -27.63
C LEU A 15 22.54 -24.48 -28.66
N VAL A 16 21.21 -24.50 -28.68
CA VAL A 16 20.43 -23.36 -29.16
C VAL A 16 20.23 -22.46 -27.95
N ALA A 17 20.95 -21.35 -27.92
CA ALA A 17 20.67 -20.25 -27.01
C ALA A 17 19.32 -19.64 -27.43
N ALA A 18 18.23 -20.16 -26.87
CA ALA A 18 16.95 -19.48 -26.85
C ALA A 18 17.06 -18.36 -25.81
N CYS A 19 17.51 -17.17 -26.25
CA CYS A 19 17.23 -15.96 -25.52
C CYS A 19 15.71 -15.79 -25.50
N GLY A 20 15.09 -16.17 -24.39
CA GLY A 20 13.73 -15.79 -24.08
C GLY A 20 13.67 -14.27 -24.11
N GLN A 21 12.92 -13.73 -25.07
CA GLN A 21 12.49 -12.36 -24.99
C GLN A 21 11.51 -12.30 -23.83
N ASP A 22 11.95 -11.73 -22.71
CA ASP A 22 11.04 -11.15 -21.73
C ASP A 22 10.31 -10.01 -22.43
N SER A 23 9.27 -10.33 -23.19
CA SER A 23 8.28 -9.36 -23.62
C SER A 23 7.40 -9.02 -22.43
N SER A 24 7.99 -8.32 -21.47
CA SER A 24 7.24 -7.46 -20.55
C SER A 24 6.36 -6.56 -21.42
N PRO A 25 5.04 -6.48 -21.18
CA PRO A 25 4.16 -5.63 -21.96
C PRO A 25 4.74 -4.22 -21.95
N LYS A 26 5.06 -3.69 -23.14
CA LYS A 26 5.41 -2.29 -23.28
C LYS A 26 4.18 -1.51 -22.85
N LEU A 27 4.26 -0.85 -21.69
CA LEU A 27 3.21 0.04 -21.19
C LEU A 27 3.01 1.10 -22.27
N GLU A 28 1.97 0.96 -23.09
CA GLU A 28 1.59 2.00 -24.03
C GLU A 28 1.26 3.25 -23.21
N GLY A 29 2.03 4.31 -23.47
CA GLY A 29 1.98 5.55 -22.70
C GLY A 29 0.54 6.02 -22.51
N ALA A 30 0.15 6.10 -21.24
CA ALA A 30 -1.17 6.51 -20.82
C ALA A 30 -1.51 7.90 -21.40
N GLN A 31 -2.74 8.01 -21.92
CA GLN A 31 -3.48 9.27 -21.88
C GLN A 31 -3.32 9.82 -20.46
N GLY A 32 -2.63 10.96 -20.30
CA GLY A 32 -2.07 11.42 -19.03
C GLY A 32 -2.95 11.16 -17.80
N GLY A 33 -2.46 10.31 -16.89
CA GLY A 33 -3.15 9.93 -15.65
C GLY A 33 -2.50 8.70 -15.02
N PRO A 34 -3.03 8.24 -13.87
CA PRO A 34 -2.51 7.06 -13.18
C PRO A 34 -2.57 5.76 -13.99
N ALA A 35 -1.71 4.83 -13.61
CA ALA A 35 -1.68 3.50 -14.19
C ALA A 35 -2.94 2.71 -13.83
N LEU A 36 -3.50 2.04 -14.82
CA LEU A 36 -4.64 1.13 -14.69
C LEU A 36 -4.32 -0.15 -15.45
N TRP A 37 -4.34 -1.28 -14.76
CA TRP A 37 -4.05 -2.58 -15.37
C TRP A 37 -5.34 -3.32 -15.63
N GLN A 38 -5.50 -3.80 -16.86
CA GLN A 38 -6.56 -4.75 -17.15
C GLN A 38 -6.07 -6.16 -16.83
N VAL A 39 -6.81 -6.88 -15.99
CA VAL A 39 -6.57 -8.29 -15.68
C VAL A 39 -7.64 -9.15 -16.33
N SER A 40 -7.28 -10.33 -16.82
CA SER A 40 -8.23 -11.26 -17.41
C SER A 40 -7.93 -12.71 -17.03
N ARG A 41 -8.99 -13.49 -16.84
CA ARG A 41 -8.92 -14.93 -16.62
C ARG A 41 -10.13 -15.60 -17.26
N GLY A 42 -9.91 -16.25 -18.41
CA GLY A 42 -11.00 -16.79 -19.21
C GLY A 42 -11.98 -15.67 -19.61
N PRO A 43 -13.31 -15.82 -19.37
CA PRO A 43 -14.28 -14.78 -19.69
C PRO A 43 -14.27 -13.62 -18.69
N MET A 44 -13.62 -13.75 -17.53
CA MET A 44 -13.56 -12.67 -16.54
C MET A 44 -12.55 -11.61 -16.98
N LYS A 45 -12.99 -10.37 -16.93
CA LYS A 45 -12.17 -9.16 -17.14
C LYS A 45 -12.36 -8.27 -15.92
N GLY A 46 -11.28 -7.67 -15.46
CA GLY A 46 -11.29 -6.70 -14.37
C GLY A 46 -10.19 -5.67 -14.56
N TRP A 47 -10.17 -4.70 -13.66
CA TRP A 47 -9.13 -3.68 -13.62
C TRP A 47 -8.55 -3.61 -12.22
N LEU A 48 -7.24 -3.53 -12.14
CA LEU A 48 -6.51 -3.19 -10.93
C LEU A 48 -6.12 -1.73 -11.03
N PHE A 49 -6.45 -0.95 -10.01
CA PHE A 49 -6.16 0.47 -9.93
C PHE A 49 -5.48 0.75 -8.59
N GLY A 50 -4.23 1.21 -8.63
CA GLY A 50 -3.53 1.65 -7.43
C GLY A 50 -4.02 3.05 -7.02
N THR A 51 -4.60 3.16 -5.84
CA THR A 51 -5.15 4.41 -5.31
C THR A 51 -4.14 5.11 -4.38
N ILE A 52 -4.42 6.36 -4.04
CA ILE A 52 -3.78 7.05 -2.91
C ILE A 52 -4.91 7.46 -1.96
N HIS A 53 -4.88 6.95 -0.73
CA HIS A 53 -5.94 7.17 0.27
C HIS A 53 -6.14 8.63 0.64
N VAL A 54 -5.05 9.41 0.71
CA VAL A 54 -5.11 10.83 1.07
C VAL A 54 -4.50 11.68 -0.04
N LEU A 55 -5.29 12.59 -0.58
CA LEU A 55 -4.85 13.47 -1.66
C LEU A 55 -4.97 14.95 -1.25
N PRO A 56 -4.13 15.83 -1.82
CA PRO A 56 -4.43 17.25 -1.83
C PRO A 56 -5.73 17.50 -2.59
N LYS A 57 -6.50 18.48 -2.12
CA LYS A 57 -7.72 18.90 -2.80
C LYS A 57 -7.48 19.22 -4.28
N GLY A 58 -8.34 18.68 -5.14
CA GLY A 58 -8.37 19.00 -6.57
C GLY A 58 -7.31 18.28 -7.43
N VAL A 59 -6.68 17.23 -6.92
CA VAL A 59 -5.85 16.35 -7.77
C VAL A 59 -6.73 15.67 -8.82
N ALA A 60 -6.53 16.06 -10.09
CA ALA A 60 -7.15 15.39 -11.21
C ALA A 60 -6.43 14.06 -11.49
N TRP A 61 -7.14 12.96 -11.29
CA TRP A 61 -6.68 11.59 -11.55
C TRP A 61 -7.62 10.81 -12.47
N GLU A 62 -8.90 11.17 -12.52
CA GLU A 62 -9.88 10.48 -13.36
C GLU A 62 -9.64 10.79 -14.84
N THR A 63 -9.32 9.76 -15.61
CA THR A 63 -9.16 9.81 -17.06
C THR A 63 -10.34 9.14 -17.75
N PRO A 64 -10.60 9.40 -19.05
CA PRO A 64 -11.63 8.68 -19.80
C PRO A 64 -11.48 7.15 -19.70
N THR A 65 -10.25 6.63 -19.72
CA THR A 65 -9.97 5.20 -19.56
C THR A 65 -10.43 4.67 -18.20
N ILE A 66 -10.18 5.42 -17.12
CA ILE A 66 -10.63 5.04 -15.77
C ILE A 66 -12.16 5.14 -15.65
N SER A 67 -12.76 6.22 -16.16
CA SER A 67 -14.22 6.38 -16.18
C SER A 67 -14.91 5.24 -16.95
N GLU A 68 -14.36 4.84 -18.10
CA GLU A 68 -14.86 3.72 -18.89
C GLU A 68 -14.73 2.38 -18.16
N ALA A 69 -13.62 2.15 -17.46
CA ALA A 69 -13.43 0.96 -16.63
C ALA A 69 -14.46 0.88 -15.50
N MET A 70 -14.70 1.99 -14.79
CA MET A 70 -15.75 2.09 -13.76
C MET A 70 -17.15 1.83 -14.32
N ALA A 71 -17.44 2.38 -15.52
CA ALA A 71 -18.72 2.18 -16.18
C ALA A 71 -18.95 0.72 -16.58
N GLN A 72 -17.91 0.04 -17.09
CA GLN A 72 -17.96 -1.36 -17.52
C GLN A 72 -17.94 -2.36 -16.37
N ALA A 73 -17.32 -2.05 -15.24
CA ALA A 73 -17.20 -2.98 -14.12
C ALA A 73 -18.55 -3.23 -13.44
N ASP A 74 -18.91 -4.49 -13.22
CA ASP A 74 -20.17 -4.85 -12.55
C ASP A 74 -20.11 -4.72 -11.02
N ARG A 75 -18.90 -4.68 -10.44
CA ARG A 75 -18.66 -4.49 -9.00
C ARG A 75 -17.38 -3.73 -8.73
N LEU A 76 -17.32 -3.09 -7.57
CA LEU A 76 -16.09 -2.55 -6.97
C LEU A 76 -15.59 -3.52 -5.90
N VAL A 77 -14.29 -3.73 -5.86
CA VAL A 77 -13.61 -4.46 -4.78
C VAL A 77 -12.50 -3.57 -4.24
N LEU A 78 -12.58 -3.20 -2.98
CA LEU A 78 -11.57 -2.45 -2.22
C LEU A 78 -10.72 -3.41 -1.40
N GLU A 79 -9.65 -2.93 -0.77
CA GLU A 79 -8.88 -3.72 0.20
C GLU A 79 -9.77 -4.10 1.38
N ALA A 80 -10.26 -3.12 2.13
CA ALA A 80 -11.24 -3.29 3.20
C ALA A 80 -12.45 -2.39 2.94
N ALA A 81 -13.57 -2.95 2.47
CA ALA A 81 -14.77 -2.15 2.18
C ALA A 81 -15.49 -1.65 3.44
N ASP A 82 -15.20 -2.22 4.61
CA ASP A 82 -15.73 -1.76 5.89
C ASP A 82 -14.90 -0.64 6.53
N LEU A 83 -13.84 -0.16 5.86
CA LEU A 83 -13.03 0.98 6.30
C LEU A 83 -13.85 2.28 6.38
N GLU A 84 -14.88 2.42 5.56
CA GLU A 84 -15.81 3.57 5.53
C GLU A 84 -16.66 3.70 6.81
N ASP A 85 -16.76 2.64 7.61
CA ASP A 85 -17.36 2.74 8.95
C ASP A 85 -16.31 3.27 9.93
N GLU A 86 -16.09 4.58 9.90
CA GLU A 86 -15.07 5.26 10.72
C GLU A 86 -15.19 4.91 12.22
N GLN A 87 -16.42 4.83 12.74
CA GLN A 87 -16.66 4.52 14.14
C GLN A 87 -16.26 3.09 14.47
N LYS A 88 -16.59 2.13 13.60
CA LYS A 88 -16.16 0.73 13.76
C LYS A 88 -14.64 0.62 13.65
N THR A 89 -14.03 1.25 12.65
CA THR A 89 -12.58 1.28 12.43
C THR A 89 -11.85 1.84 13.66
N LEU A 90 -12.29 2.99 14.18
CA LEU A 90 -11.72 3.58 15.40
C LEU A 90 -11.87 2.65 16.61
N THR A 91 -13.04 2.02 16.77
CA THR A 91 -13.29 1.09 17.88
C THR A 91 -12.36 -0.13 17.82
N LEU A 92 -12.17 -0.70 16.63
CA LEU A 92 -11.23 -1.80 16.41
C LEU A 92 -9.80 -1.36 16.70
N PHE A 93 -9.39 -0.19 16.20
CA PHE A 93 -8.06 0.35 16.44
C PHE A 93 -7.77 0.56 17.93
N GLU A 94 -8.70 1.15 18.69
CA GLU A 94 -8.54 1.34 20.14
C GLU A 94 -8.52 0.03 20.92
N THR A 95 -9.30 -0.96 20.48
CA THR A 95 -9.41 -2.27 21.15
C THR A 95 -8.16 -3.11 20.92
N MET A 96 -7.65 -3.14 19.69
CA MET A 96 -6.51 -3.97 19.29
C MET A 96 -5.18 -3.26 19.52
N GLY A 97 -5.13 -1.95 19.30
CA GLY A 97 -3.89 -1.17 19.34
C GLY A 97 -3.40 -0.84 20.74
N ARG A 98 -4.10 -1.21 21.81
CA ARG A 98 -3.72 -0.89 23.20
C ARG A 98 -3.46 -2.13 24.02
N SER A 99 -2.39 -2.08 24.82
CA SER A 99 -2.03 -3.13 25.77
C SER A 99 -1.61 -2.55 27.12
N PRO A 100 -1.96 -3.21 28.25
CA PRO A 100 -1.56 -2.75 29.58
C PRO A 100 -0.08 -3.06 29.85
N GLY A 101 0.56 -2.22 30.67
CA GLY A 101 1.92 -2.49 31.17
C GLY A 101 3.03 -2.38 30.12
N LEU A 102 2.75 -1.73 28.98
CA LEU A 102 3.77 -1.50 27.96
C LEU A 102 4.89 -0.59 28.49
N PRO A 103 6.16 -0.80 28.10
CA PRO A 103 7.25 0.13 28.39
C PRO A 103 6.95 1.53 27.85
N PRO A 104 7.52 2.61 28.39
CA PRO A 104 7.45 3.93 27.76
C PRO A 104 7.87 3.89 26.28
N LEU A 105 7.20 4.67 25.42
CA LEU A 105 7.40 4.59 23.96
C LEU A 105 8.86 4.81 23.54
N ASP A 106 9.57 5.73 24.19
CA ASP A 106 10.97 6.05 23.95
C ASP A 106 11.94 4.92 24.32
N GLN A 107 11.50 3.96 25.14
CA GLN A 107 12.25 2.75 25.46
C GLN A 107 12.04 1.62 24.45
N ARG A 108 11.12 1.79 23.48
CA ARG A 108 10.80 0.80 22.44
C ARG A 108 11.55 1.04 21.13
N VAL A 109 12.35 2.11 21.07
CA VAL A 109 13.25 2.43 19.96
C VAL A 109 14.70 2.43 20.45
N PRO A 110 15.69 2.21 19.56
CA PRO A 110 17.11 2.38 19.90
C PRO A 110 17.40 3.79 20.41
N GLU A 111 18.42 3.92 21.28
CA GLU A 111 18.81 5.21 21.87
C GLU A 111 19.07 6.31 20.81
N ALA A 112 19.68 5.92 19.69
CA ALA A 112 19.97 6.82 18.57
C ALA A 112 18.72 7.41 17.90
N ASP A 113 17.56 6.74 17.99
CA ASP A 113 16.31 7.16 17.35
C ASP A 113 15.39 7.95 18.31
N ARG A 114 15.68 7.99 19.62
CA ARG A 114 14.81 8.62 20.63
C ARG A 114 14.55 10.11 20.38
N ALA A 115 15.60 10.87 20.04
CA ALA A 115 15.45 12.29 19.76
C ALA A 115 14.60 12.55 18.51
N ALA A 116 14.72 11.69 17.50
CA ALA A 116 13.90 11.76 16.30
C ALA A 116 12.43 11.42 16.60
N LEU A 117 12.19 10.40 17.43
CA LEU A 117 10.84 10.05 17.89
C LEU A 117 10.18 11.21 18.62
N ILE A 118 10.86 11.81 19.60
CA ILE A 118 10.34 12.96 20.37
C ILE A 118 9.98 14.11 19.44
N LYS A 119 10.88 14.45 18.52
CA LYS A 119 10.60 15.50 17.52
C LYS A 119 9.38 15.16 16.66
N ALA A 120 9.28 13.92 16.17
CA ALA A 120 8.19 13.52 15.28
C ALA A 120 6.82 13.57 15.98
N VAL A 121 6.74 13.17 17.26
CA VAL A 121 5.48 13.29 18.03
C VAL A 121 5.13 14.75 18.31
N GLU A 122 6.13 15.60 18.61
CA GLU A 122 5.91 17.03 18.85
C GLU A 122 5.45 17.78 17.59
N ASP A 123 6.11 17.53 16.45
CA ASP A 123 5.74 18.10 15.15
C ASP A 123 4.32 17.68 14.74
N GLY A 124 3.89 16.48 15.12
CA GLY A 124 2.54 15.95 14.93
C GLY A 124 1.50 16.38 15.97
N GLY A 125 1.86 17.25 16.92
CA GLY A 125 0.94 17.77 17.94
C GLY A 125 0.55 16.75 19.02
N THR A 126 1.36 15.71 19.24
CA THR A 126 1.15 14.67 20.27
C THR A 126 2.38 14.53 21.18
N SER A 127 2.47 13.47 21.97
CA SER A 127 3.62 13.18 22.85
C SER A 127 3.87 11.69 23.00
N THR A 128 5.09 11.31 23.36
CA THR A 128 5.43 9.93 23.69
C THR A 128 4.56 9.38 24.83
N GLN A 129 4.17 10.23 25.79
CA GLN A 129 3.28 9.86 26.89
C GLN A 129 1.87 9.49 26.39
N MET A 130 1.29 10.29 25.48
CA MET A 130 -0.03 10.00 24.90
C MET A 130 -0.05 8.69 24.11
N LEU A 131 1.05 8.42 23.40
CA LEU A 131 1.19 7.21 22.58
C LEU A 131 1.66 5.98 23.37
N SER A 132 2.12 6.14 24.61
CA SER A 132 2.66 5.00 25.42
C SER A 132 1.61 3.95 25.77
N GLY A 133 0.31 4.28 25.71
CA GLY A 133 -0.76 3.30 25.89
C GLY A 133 -1.03 2.41 24.69
N TYR A 134 -0.45 2.72 23.52
CA TYR A 134 -0.61 1.94 22.30
C TYR A 134 0.57 0.99 22.10
N GLU A 135 0.34 -0.15 21.47
CA GLU A 135 1.39 -1.04 20.97
C GLU A 135 2.28 -0.33 19.95
N SER A 136 3.48 -0.88 19.69
CA SER A 136 4.45 -0.21 18.80
C SER A 136 3.92 -0.06 17.37
N TRP A 137 3.13 -1.02 16.87
CA TRP A 137 2.51 -0.92 15.54
C TRP A 137 1.48 0.21 15.46
N ALA A 138 0.62 0.32 16.48
CA ALA A 138 -0.43 1.32 16.53
C ALA A 138 0.17 2.72 16.74
N ALA A 139 1.20 2.83 17.59
CA ALA A 139 1.96 4.07 17.76
C ALA A 139 2.64 4.51 16.45
N ALA A 140 3.16 3.56 15.66
CA ALA A 140 3.73 3.85 14.33
C ALA A 140 2.67 4.39 13.37
N MET A 141 1.49 3.77 13.28
CA MET A 141 0.40 4.26 12.44
C MET A 141 -0.08 5.66 12.85
N LEU A 142 -0.26 5.91 14.14
CA LEU A 142 -0.64 7.24 14.66
C LEU A 142 0.43 8.29 14.36
N LEU A 143 1.71 7.94 14.50
CA LEU A 143 2.81 8.84 14.18
C LEU A 143 2.85 9.17 12.67
N SER A 144 2.66 8.16 11.82
CA SER A 144 2.56 8.34 10.37
C SER A 144 1.40 9.28 10.02
N ALA A 145 0.20 9.03 10.55
CA ALA A 145 -0.96 9.89 10.33
C ALA A 145 -0.72 11.34 10.80
N ALA A 146 -0.10 11.52 11.97
CA ALA A 146 0.26 12.85 12.47
C ALA A 146 1.26 13.58 11.56
N SER A 147 2.25 12.85 11.01
CA SER A 147 3.25 13.43 10.09
C SER A 147 2.64 13.93 8.77
N GLN A 148 1.50 13.37 8.36
CA GLN A 148 0.79 13.75 7.13
C GLN A 148 0.02 15.06 7.27
N GLN A 149 -0.24 15.55 8.49
CA GLN A 149 -0.97 16.80 8.71
C GLN A 149 -0.31 18.00 8.02
N ALA A 150 1.02 18.01 7.90
CA ALA A 150 1.77 19.04 7.20
C ALA A 150 1.58 19.04 5.68
N LEU A 151 1.06 17.95 5.10
CA LEU A 151 0.91 17.76 3.65
C LEU A 151 -0.37 18.38 3.08
N LYS A 152 -1.30 18.83 3.94
CA LYS A 152 -2.62 19.37 3.53
C LYS A 152 -3.41 18.40 2.64
N VAL A 153 -3.38 17.12 3.01
CA VAL A 153 -4.09 16.03 2.36
C VAL A 153 -5.32 15.64 3.17
N SER A 154 -6.31 15.02 2.54
CA SER A 154 -7.51 14.50 3.19
C SER A 154 -7.91 13.16 2.59
N GLN A 155 -8.50 12.27 3.41
CA GLN A 155 -9.13 11.05 2.94
C GLN A 155 -10.38 11.35 2.09
N ASP A 156 -11.12 12.41 2.43
CA ASP A 156 -12.29 12.87 1.67
C ASP A 156 -11.95 13.26 0.22
N ASP A 157 -10.70 13.73 0.01
CA ASP A 157 -10.17 14.11 -1.30
C ASP A 157 -9.50 12.91 -2.02
N GLY A 158 -9.40 11.75 -1.35
CA GLY A 158 -8.84 10.51 -1.87
C GLY A 158 -9.62 9.92 -3.05
N VAL A 159 -9.11 8.81 -3.58
CA VAL A 159 -9.71 8.16 -4.76
C VAL A 159 -10.95 7.37 -4.38
N GLU A 160 -10.92 6.69 -3.24
CA GLU A 160 -11.92 5.72 -2.78
C GLU A 160 -13.32 6.32 -2.61
N PRO A 161 -13.51 7.51 -1.99
CA PRO A 161 -14.84 8.10 -1.86
C PRO A 161 -15.54 8.31 -3.20
N VAL A 162 -14.78 8.68 -4.25
CA VAL A 162 -15.32 8.85 -5.61
C VAL A 162 -15.73 7.50 -6.22
N LEU A 163 -14.90 6.46 -6.06
CA LEU A 163 -15.23 5.11 -6.52
C LEU A 163 -16.49 4.60 -5.81
N ILE A 164 -16.54 4.69 -4.48
CA ILE A 164 -17.66 4.24 -3.67
C ILE A 164 -18.95 4.97 -4.06
N ALA A 165 -18.91 6.29 -4.17
CA ALA A 165 -20.06 7.09 -4.57
C ALA A 165 -20.55 6.70 -5.98
N THR A 166 -19.63 6.46 -6.91
CA THR A 166 -19.96 6.06 -8.30
C THR A 166 -20.68 4.72 -8.35
N PHE A 167 -20.15 3.70 -7.67
CA PHE A 167 -20.75 2.37 -7.66
C PHE A 167 -22.06 2.31 -6.87
N THR A 168 -22.13 3.03 -5.74
CA THR A 168 -23.36 3.18 -4.94
C THR A 168 -24.47 3.82 -5.75
N LYS A 169 -24.18 4.93 -6.43
CA LYS A 169 -25.16 5.63 -7.30
C LYS A 169 -25.65 4.74 -8.44
N ALA A 170 -24.80 3.87 -8.98
CA ALA A 170 -25.15 2.93 -10.03
C ALA A 170 -25.87 1.67 -9.51
N GLY A 171 -26.05 1.51 -8.19
CA GLY A 171 -26.62 0.31 -7.59
C GLY A 171 -25.75 -0.94 -7.77
N LYS A 172 -24.45 -0.75 -8.00
CA LYS A 172 -23.49 -1.84 -8.20
C LYS A 172 -22.89 -2.27 -6.85
N PRO A 173 -22.69 -3.58 -6.61
CA PRO A 173 -22.14 -4.07 -5.36
C PRO A 173 -20.71 -3.59 -5.11
N ILE A 174 -20.42 -3.30 -3.84
CA ILE A 174 -19.08 -2.98 -3.32
C ILE A 174 -18.69 -4.09 -2.34
N GLY A 175 -17.46 -4.58 -2.42
CA GLY A 175 -16.92 -5.60 -1.50
C GLY A 175 -15.48 -5.32 -1.13
N GLY A 176 -14.96 -6.02 -0.12
CA GLY A 176 -13.57 -5.97 0.31
C GLY A 176 -12.83 -7.26 -0.04
N LEU A 177 -11.51 -7.19 -0.24
CA LEU A 177 -10.61 -8.35 -0.23
C LEU A 177 -10.43 -8.90 1.18
N GLU A 178 -10.52 -8.03 2.18
CA GLU A 178 -10.41 -8.33 3.59
C GLU A 178 -11.30 -7.43 4.46
N THR A 179 -11.12 -7.52 5.78
CA THR A 179 -11.78 -6.67 6.78
C THR A 179 -10.75 -5.81 7.48
N VAL A 180 -11.16 -4.64 7.98
CA VAL A 180 -10.31 -3.78 8.82
C VAL A 180 -9.71 -4.55 10.00
N GLU A 181 -10.50 -5.41 10.66
CA GLU A 181 -10.04 -6.26 11.77
C GLU A 181 -8.87 -7.16 11.35
N ARG A 182 -8.96 -7.76 10.16
CA ARG A 182 -7.89 -8.63 9.63
C ARG A 182 -6.64 -7.83 9.29
N GLN A 183 -6.79 -6.62 8.77
CA GLN A 183 -5.66 -5.72 8.51
C GLN A 183 -4.94 -5.34 9.81
N PHE A 184 -5.67 -4.89 10.83
CA PHE A 184 -5.07 -4.56 12.12
C PHE A 184 -4.46 -5.78 12.80
N ALA A 185 -5.11 -6.95 12.72
CA ALA A 185 -4.56 -8.19 13.25
C ALA A 185 -3.21 -8.56 12.61
N ALA A 186 -2.99 -8.24 11.33
CA ALA A 186 -1.72 -8.50 10.67
C ALA A 186 -0.55 -7.72 11.31
N PHE A 187 -0.80 -6.52 11.84
CA PHE A 187 0.18 -5.73 12.58
C PHE A 187 0.26 -6.13 14.05
N ASP A 188 -0.89 -6.33 14.69
CA ASP A 188 -1.01 -6.67 16.10
C ASP A 188 -0.33 -8.01 16.45
N THR A 189 -0.44 -8.98 15.54
CA THR A 189 0.16 -10.31 15.73
C THR A 189 1.64 -10.39 15.38
N LEU A 190 2.27 -9.29 14.92
CA LEU A 190 3.72 -9.26 14.69
C LEU A 190 4.48 -9.49 16.00
N PRO A 191 5.64 -10.17 15.97
CA PRO A 191 6.54 -10.20 17.11
C PRO A 191 6.88 -8.78 17.57
N GLN A 192 7.00 -8.56 18.89
CA GLN A 192 7.27 -7.23 19.45
C GLN A 192 8.48 -6.54 18.82
N ALA A 193 9.53 -7.29 18.47
CA ALA A 193 10.71 -6.76 17.78
C ALA A 193 10.38 -6.23 16.37
N ALA A 194 9.48 -6.89 15.64
CA ALA A 194 9.03 -6.43 14.32
C ALA A 194 8.14 -5.19 14.44
N GLN A 195 7.23 -5.14 15.42
CA GLN A 195 6.46 -3.92 15.68
C GLN A 195 7.37 -2.74 16.09
N ALA A 196 8.41 -2.99 16.89
CA ALA A 196 9.40 -1.97 17.25
C ALA A 196 10.19 -1.49 16.03
N ASN A 197 10.59 -2.39 15.13
CA ASN A 197 11.24 -2.02 13.88
C ASN A 197 10.33 -1.14 13.00
N LEU A 198 9.03 -1.47 12.90
CA LEU A 198 8.05 -0.63 12.22
C LEU A 198 8.01 0.79 12.80
N LEU A 199 7.97 0.93 14.13
CA LEU A 199 8.02 2.23 14.80
C LEU A 199 9.31 2.99 14.47
N VAL A 200 10.46 2.32 14.47
CA VAL A 200 11.75 2.93 14.11
C VAL A 200 11.77 3.40 12.66
N GLN A 201 11.27 2.60 11.72
CA GLN A 201 11.17 2.98 10.30
C GLN A 201 10.30 4.23 10.14
N THR A 202 9.10 4.24 10.73
CA THR A 202 8.23 5.43 10.69
C THR A 202 8.91 6.67 11.24
N VAL A 203 9.63 6.57 12.37
CA VAL A 203 10.37 7.70 12.95
C VAL A 203 11.40 8.26 11.95
N ARG A 204 12.10 7.38 11.23
CA ARG A 204 13.13 7.79 10.26
C ARG A 204 12.53 8.43 9.02
N GLU A 205 11.41 7.89 8.53
CA GLU A 205 10.72 8.38 7.34
C GLU A 205 10.04 9.74 7.54
N THR A 206 9.65 10.08 8.77
CA THR A 206 8.94 11.35 9.06
C THR A 206 9.70 12.59 8.56
N LYS A 207 11.04 12.55 8.53
CA LYS A 207 11.89 13.68 8.09
C LYS A 207 11.72 14.02 6.61
N ASP A 208 11.58 13.00 5.77
CA ASP A 208 11.55 13.14 4.32
C ASP A 208 10.14 12.91 3.73
N MET A 209 9.15 12.67 4.59
CA MET A 209 7.76 12.36 4.25
C MET A 209 7.17 13.28 3.18
N LYS A 210 7.36 14.60 3.31
CA LYS A 210 6.83 15.56 2.33
C LYS A 210 7.46 15.39 0.95
N ALA A 211 8.79 15.29 0.90
CA ALA A 211 9.49 15.15 -0.36
C ALA A 211 9.18 13.80 -1.02
N LEU A 212 9.08 12.73 -0.21
CA LEU A 212 8.67 11.40 -0.67
C LEU A 212 7.25 11.43 -1.24
N PHE A 213 6.29 11.98 -0.50
CA PHE A 213 4.90 12.12 -0.95
C PHE A 213 4.79 12.89 -2.26
N GLU A 214 5.49 14.01 -2.41
CA GLU A 214 5.47 14.80 -3.65
C GLU A 214 6.03 14.03 -4.85
N ARG A 215 7.09 13.22 -4.65
CA ARG A 215 7.66 12.35 -5.70
C ARG A 215 6.68 11.24 -6.10
N ILE A 216 6.15 10.50 -5.12
CA ILE A 216 5.16 9.42 -5.36
C ILE A 216 3.91 9.98 -6.04
N LEU A 217 3.34 11.08 -5.54
CA LEU A 217 2.16 11.71 -6.14
C LEU A 217 2.45 12.15 -7.59
N THR A 218 3.63 12.70 -7.86
CA THR A 218 4.03 13.10 -9.22
C THR A 218 4.14 11.90 -10.15
N ALA A 219 4.74 10.81 -9.70
CA ALA A 219 4.89 9.58 -10.46
C ALA A 219 3.52 8.90 -10.70
N TRP A 220 2.72 8.77 -9.64
CA TRP A 220 1.37 8.21 -9.67
C TRP A 220 0.47 8.94 -10.64
N ARG A 221 0.43 10.28 -10.62
CA ARG A 221 -0.40 11.07 -11.56
C ARG A 221 -0.02 10.88 -13.03
N LYS A 222 1.18 10.39 -13.32
CA LYS A 222 1.69 10.12 -14.67
C LYS A 222 1.61 8.63 -15.05
N GLY A 223 1.25 7.76 -14.11
CA GLY A 223 1.39 6.31 -14.28
C GLY A 223 2.85 5.87 -14.46
N ASP A 224 3.81 6.62 -13.90
CA ASP A 224 5.24 6.33 -13.99
C ASP A 224 5.63 5.24 -12.98
N MET A 225 5.45 3.99 -13.41
CA MET A 225 5.69 2.83 -12.55
C MET A 225 7.16 2.57 -12.27
N GLU A 226 8.07 3.00 -13.14
CA GLU A 226 9.51 2.92 -12.89
C GLU A 226 9.91 3.87 -11.77
N ALA A 227 9.38 5.09 -11.78
CA ALA A 227 9.60 6.04 -10.69
C ALA A 227 8.99 5.55 -9.36
N ILE A 228 7.79 4.96 -9.38
CA ILE A 228 7.18 4.39 -8.17
C ILE A 228 8.03 3.23 -7.62
N ALA A 229 8.42 2.28 -8.47
CA ALA A 229 9.24 1.14 -8.05
C ALA A 229 10.60 1.60 -7.46
N LYS A 230 11.20 2.65 -8.03
CA LYS A 230 12.44 3.21 -7.49
C LYS A 230 12.27 3.83 -6.10
N GLU A 231 11.14 4.48 -5.81
CA GLU A 231 10.89 5.02 -4.46
C GLU A 231 10.71 3.90 -3.43
N ASP A 232 10.11 2.77 -3.82
CA ASP A 232 9.99 1.56 -2.99
C ASP A 232 11.37 0.98 -2.64
N GLU A 233 12.24 0.79 -3.65
CA GLU A 233 13.62 0.30 -3.46
C GLU A 233 14.49 1.21 -2.59
N ASN A 234 14.21 2.52 -2.52
CA ASN A 234 14.95 3.43 -1.66
C ASN A 234 14.45 3.42 -0.20
N GLY A 235 13.26 2.88 0.05
CA GLY A 235 12.64 2.77 1.37
C GLY A 235 12.99 1.49 2.13
N GLU A 236 13.35 0.41 1.41
CA GLU A 236 13.85 -0.86 1.97
C GLU A 236 15.33 -0.82 2.40
#